data_AF-A0A1I3BDD3-F1
#
_entry.id   AF-A0A1I3BDD3-F1
#
_cell.length_a   1.000
_cell.length_b   1.000
_cell.length_c   1.000
_cell.angle_alpha   90.00
_cell.angle_beta   90.00
_cell.angle_gamma   90.00
#
_symmetry.space_group_name_H-M   'P 1'
#
loop_
_entity.id
_entity.type
_entity.pdbx_description
1 polymer ?
#
loop_
_entity_poly.entity_id
_entity_poly.type
_entity_poly.pdbx_seq_one_letter_code
_entity_poly.pdbx_strand_id
1 'polypeptide(L)' 'MAKRNSTRDTSTSIVNATQRLSVSFYQDDDPETLWIRLQGNGIEQTGFSPNANVRVRVMAGCLIITAD' A
#
# COMPACT_ATOMS: atom_id res chain seq x y z
N MET A 1 38.03 9.08 25.63
CA MET A 1 37.40 8.03 24.78
C MET A 1 35.90 8.28 24.73
N ALA A 2 35.35 8.71 23.60
CA ALA A 2 33.92 8.97 23.47
C ALA A 2 33.20 7.72 22.93
N LYS A 3 32.26 7.19 23.71
CA LYS A 3 31.47 5.99 23.41
C LYS A 3 30.41 6.35 22.36
N ARG A 4 30.53 5.87 21.12
CA ARG A 4 29.53 6.07 20.06
C ARG A 4 28.25 5.30 20.44
N ASN A 5 27.13 6.02 20.49
CA ASN A 5 25.80 5.47 20.73
C ASN A 5 25.31 4.79 19.44
N SER A 6 25.28 3.46 19.45
CA SER A 6 25.02 2.61 18.27
C SER A 6 23.53 2.25 18.14
N THR A 7 22.64 3.23 18.34
CA THR A 7 21.18 2.99 18.36
C THR A 7 20.42 3.94 17.45
N ARG A 8 21.04 4.35 16.33
CA ARG A 8 20.41 5.26 15.36
C ARG A 8 20.47 4.74 13.93
N ASP A 9 20.45 3.43 13.77
CA ASP A 9 20.12 2.77 12.50
C ASP A 9 18.75 2.12 12.63
N THR A 10 17.74 2.89 13.01
CA THR A 10 16.39 2.57 12.52
C THR A 10 16.41 3.06 11.09
N SER A 11 16.87 2.20 10.18
CA SER A 11 16.80 2.43 8.75
C SER A 11 15.39 2.88 8.44
N THR A 12 15.21 4.18 8.21
CA THR A 12 14.04 4.70 7.53
C THR A 12 14.08 3.94 6.21
N SER A 13 13.28 2.88 6.10
CA SER A 13 13.18 2.11 4.87
C SER A 13 12.80 3.15 3.82
N ILE A 14 13.77 3.53 3.00
CA ILE A 14 13.55 4.39 1.85
C ILE A 14 12.80 3.45 0.91
N VAL A 15 11.49 3.29 1.16
CA VAL A 15 10.58 2.74 0.18
C VAL A 15 10.76 3.69 -0.98
N ASN A 16 11.49 3.22 -2.00
CA ASN A 16 11.87 4.03 -3.14
C ASN A 16 10.61 4.75 -3.61
N ALA A 17 10.61 6.08 -3.71
CA ALA A 17 9.38 6.83 -3.98
C ALA A 17 8.65 6.30 -5.23
N THR A 18 9.43 5.76 -6.17
CA THR A 18 9.02 5.07 -7.39
C THR A 18 8.14 3.83 -7.15
N GLN A 19 8.22 3.19 -5.98
CA GLN A 19 7.49 1.97 -5.61
C GLN A 19 6.26 2.26 -4.73
N ARG A 20 5.98 3.53 -4.42
CA ARG A 20 4.87 3.89 -3.54
C ARG A 20 3.54 3.62 -4.23
N LEU A 21 2.63 2.94 -3.53
CA LEU A 21 1.25 2.81 -3.97
C LEU A 21 0.48 4.10 -3.70
N SER A 22 -0.43 4.41 -4.60
CA SER A 22 -1.42 5.48 -4.45
C SER A 22 -2.83 4.92 -4.65
N VAL A 23 -3.78 5.63 -4.07
CA VAL A 23 -5.20 5.27 -4.08
C VAL A 23 -5.99 6.42 -4.68
N SER A 24 -6.88 6.12 -5.62
CA SER A 24 -7.82 7.10 -6.18
C SER A 24 -9.21 6.50 -6.34
N PHE A 25 -10.22 7.36 -6.44
CA PHE A 25 -11.51 6.91 -6.93
C PHE A 25 -11.40 6.58 -8.42
N TYR A 26 -12.14 5.56 -8.84
CA TYR A 26 -12.38 5.24 -10.23
C TYR A 26 -13.89 5.17 -10.43
N GLN A 27 -14.34 5.70 -11.55
CA GLN A 27 -15.74 5.67 -11.93
C GLN A 27 -15.79 4.97 -13.27
N ASP A 28 -16.54 3.87 -13.30
CA ASP A 28 -16.80 3.10 -14.52
C ASP A 28 -18.06 3.66 -15.20
N ASP A 29 -18.45 3.09 -16.33
CA ASP A 29 -19.65 3.49 -17.08
C ASP A 29 -20.94 3.30 -16.28
N ASP A 30 -20.92 2.44 -15.26
CA ASP A 30 -21.99 2.31 -14.26
C ASP A 30 -21.79 3.33 -13.12
N PRO A 31 -22.63 4.39 -13.03
CA PRO A 31 -22.51 5.41 -12.01
C PRO A 31 -22.88 4.92 -10.61
N GLU A 32 -23.55 3.78 -10.46
CA GLU A 32 -23.96 3.24 -9.17
C GLU A 32 -22.82 2.45 -8.48
N THR A 33 -21.77 2.10 -9.22
CA THR A 33 -20.65 1.33 -8.68
C THR A 33 -19.45 2.23 -8.33
N LEU A 34 -19.10 2.29 -7.04
CA LEU A 34 -17.93 3.03 -6.55
C LEU A 34 -16.68 2.15 -6.55
N TRP A 35 -15.69 2.50 -7.37
CA TRP A 35 -14.42 1.79 -7.43
C TRP A 35 -13.31 2.55 -6.71
N ILE A 36 -12.43 1.79 -6.06
CA ILE A 36 -11.15 2.26 -5.55
C ILE A 36 -10.06 1.68 -6.43
N ARG A 37 -9.23 2.54 -7.03
CA ARG A 37 -8.09 2.14 -7.85
C ARG A 37 -6.81 2.23 -7.04
N LEU A 38 -6.13 1.09 -6.92
CA LEU A 38 -4.76 0.98 -6.42
C LEU A 38 -3.80 1.06 -7.62
N GLN A 39 -2.79 1.92 -7.56
CA GLN A 39 -1.82 2.08 -8.65
C GLN A 39 -0.41 2.42 -8.12
N GLY A 40 0.61 2.02 -8.87
CA GLY A 40 2.02 2.31 -8.57
C GLY A 40 2.93 1.15 -8.95
N ASN A 41 4.21 1.43 -9.21
CA ASN A 41 5.17 0.42 -9.70
C ASN A 41 5.52 -0.66 -8.67
N GLY A 42 5.12 -0.48 -7.40
CA GLY A 42 5.28 -1.46 -6.34
C GLY A 42 4.16 -2.49 -6.23
N ILE A 43 3.12 -2.42 -7.07
CA ILE A 43 1.92 -3.27 -6.89
C ILE A 43 2.23 -4.76 -7.00
N GLU A 44 3.13 -5.15 -7.91
CA GLU A 44 3.59 -6.53 -8.05
C GLU A 44 4.29 -7.04 -6.78
N GLN A 45 5.01 -6.17 -6.07
CA GLN A 45 5.73 -6.53 -4.84
C GLN A 45 4.80 -6.65 -3.63
N THR A 46 3.58 -6.09 -3.72
CA THR A 46 2.57 -6.19 -2.66
C THR A 46 1.75 -7.47 -2.70
N GLY A 47 1.97 -8.33 -3.71
CA GLY A 47 1.19 -9.56 -3.90
C GLY A 47 -0.22 -9.32 -4.45
N PHE A 48 -0.56 -8.07 -4.79
CA PHE A 48 -1.82 -7.72 -5.45
C PHE A 48 -1.68 -7.88 -6.96
N SER A 49 -2.02 -9.07 -7.48
CA SER A 49 -2.14 -9.33 -8.92
C SER A 49 -3.61 -9.38 -9.35
N PRO A 50 -3.92 -9.23 -10.65
CA PRO A 50 -5.24 -9.56 -11.18
C PRO A 50 -5.66 -10.97 -10.73
N ASN A 51 -6.89 -11.11 -10.22
CA ASN A 51 -7.46 -12.35 -9.68
C ASN A 51 -6.83 -12.88 -8.38
N ALA A 52 -5.93 -12.14 -7.71
CA ALA A 52 -5.48 -12.53 -6.39
C ALA A 52 -6.66 -12.50 -5.40
N ASN A 53 -6.77 -13.53 -4.54
CA ASN A 53 -7.65 -13.45 -3.39
C ASN A 53 -7.10 -12.40 -2.42
N VAL A 54 -7.98 -11.53 -1.96
CA VAL A 54 -7.65 -10.49 -0.99
C VAL A 54 -8.58 -10.59 0.20
N ARG A 55 -8.06 -10.31 1.39
CA ARG A 55 -8.89 -10.05 2.56
C ARG A 55 -9.09 -8.56 2.71
N VAL A 56 -10.35 -8.19 2.96
CA VAL A 56 -10.75 -6.82 3.21
C VAL A 56 -11.22 -6.70 4.65
N ARG A 57 -10.67 -5.72 5.38
CA ARG A 57 -11.11 -5.37 6.73
C ARG A 57 -11.51 -3.91 6.78
N VAL A 58 -12.76 -3.67 7.19
CA VAL A 58 -13.30 -2.33 7.41
C VAL A 58 -13.06 -1.93 8.86
N MET A 59 -12.40 -0.80 9.06
CA MET A 59 -12.15 -0.21 10.37
C MET A 59 -12.67 1.22 10.40
N ALA A 60 -12.80 1.79 11.61
CA ALA A 60 -13.21 3.18 11.76
C ALA A 60 -12.19 4.10 11.07
N GLY A 61 -12.61 4.73 9.96
CA GLY A 61 -11.80 5.69 9.20
C GLY A 61 -10.76 5.09 8.25
N CYS A 62 -10.68 3.76 8.09
CA CYS A 62 -9.78 3.15 7.11
C CYS A 62 -10.24 1.78 6.60
N LEU A 63 -9.76 1.44 5.41
CA LEU A 63 -9.91 0.14 4.78
C LEU A 63 -8.53 -0.53 4.72
N ILE A 64 -8.44 -1.77 5.20
CA ILE A 64 -7.22 -2.58 5.10
C ILE A 64 -7.47 -3.68 4.06
N ILE A 65 -6.58 -3.74 3.08
CA ILE A 65 -6.56 -4.80 2.05
C ILE A 65 -5.25 -5.55 2.23
N THR A 66 -5.31 -6.88 2.31
CA THR A 66 -4.13 -7.75 2.39
C THR A 66 -4.23 -8.87 1.37
N ALA A 67 -3.11 -9.24 0.75
CA ALA A 67 -3.00 -10.48 -0.01
C ALA A 67 -3.11 -11.67 0.96
N ASP A 68 -3.64 -12.80 0.47
CA ASP A 68 -3.69 -14.05 1.23
C ASP A 68 -2.31 -14.70 1.46
#